data_AF-Q1GG29-F1
#
_entry.id   AF-Q1GG29-F1
#
_cell.length_a   1.000
_cell.length_b   1.000
_cell.length_c   1.000
_cell.angle_alpha   90.00
_cell.angle_beta   90.00
_cell.angle_gamma   90.00
#
_symmetry.space_group_name_H-M   'P 1'
#
loop_
_entity.id
_entity.type
_entity.pdbx_description
1 polymer ?
#
loop_
_entity_poly.entity_id
_entity_poly.type
_entity_poly.pdbx_seq_one_letter_code
_entity_poly.pdbx_strand_id
1 'polypeptide(L)'
;MTYALVRDGVLIQYPYSLEDLRRDNPRLSLPLTLPSFKLAEYGMLPVLIAERPTQAMDETAVLSETPELVEGQWVLGWTVRAKTPEEVAAERQKMRARVNAERARRLVAGTKVTVTGNGPVALSGRDEDTRNLQGLAFAAQLRLADGNTTHQTTFRDAENVDHVLTPAQVLEMWSLGSAWIEQVYAASWALKDTQGGIPADYANDGYWPQ
;
A
#
# COMPACT_ATOMS: atom_id res chain seq x y z
N MET A 1 -23.97 -15.59 9.99
CA MET A 1 -23.80 -16.06 11.38
C MET A 1 -23.57 -17.56 11.30
N THR A 2 -22.47 -18.05 11.88
CA THR A 2 -22.10 -19.47 11.86
C THR A 2 -22.58 -20.11 13.17
N TYR A 3 -23.11 -21.33 13.11
CA TYR A 3 -23.62 -22.05 14.27
C TYR A 3 -22.72 -23.24 14.59
N ALA A 4 -22.75 -23.67 15.86
CA ALA A 4 -22.26 -24.95 16.31
C ALA A 4 -23.45 -25.91 16.43
N LEU A 5 -23.31 -27.12 15.90
CA LEU A 5 -24.23 -28.22 16.20
C LEU A 5 -23.78 -28.88 17.50
N VAL A 6 -24.68 -28.94 18.48
CA VAL A 6 -24.40 -29.44 19.82
C VAL A 6 -25.41 -30.52 20.19
N ARG A 7 -24.93 -31.61 20.78
CA ARG A 7 -25.75 -32.71 21.31
C ARG A 7 -25.24 -33.08 22.69
N ASP A 8 -26.13 -33.11 23.68
CA ASP A 8 -25.80 -33.45 25.06
C ASP A 8 -24.62 -32.64 25.63
N GLY A 9 -24.54 -31.35 25.25
CA GLY A 9 -23.45 -30.45 25.66
C GLY A 9 -22.14 -30.61 24.90
N VAL A 10 -22.03 -31.55 23.96
CA VAL A 10 -20.83 -31.83 23.17
C VAL A 10 -20.94 -31.17 21.79
N LEU A 11 -19.86 -30.50 21.37
CA LEU A 11 -19.72 -29.99 20.01
C LEU A 11 -19.66 -31.16 19.03
N ILE A 12 -20.63 -31.22 18.11
CA ILE A 12 -20.70 -32.25 17.07
C ILE A 12 -20.13 -31.73 15.75
N GLN A 13 -20.45 -30.49 15.39
CA GLN A 13 -20.00 -29.93 14.12
C GLN A 13 -19.89 -28.41 14.18
N TYR A 14 -18.82 -27.91 13.58
CA TYR A 14 -18.59 -26.50 13.28
C TYR A 14 -17.70 -26.41 12.03
N PRO A 15 -17.96 -25.49 11.08
CA PRO A 15 -19.16 -24.66 10.99
C PRO A 15 -20.42 -25.50 10.69
N TYR A 16 -21.57 -25.07 11.20
CA TYR A 16 -22.88 -25.65 10.88
C TYR A 16 -23.85 -24.56 10.43
N SER A 17 -24.60 -24.83 9.37
CA SER A 17 -25.55 -23.90 8.76
C SER A 17 -26.98 -24.46 8.77
N LEU A 18 -27.95 -23.58 8.47
CA LEU A 18 -29.34 -24.01 8.31
C LEU A 18 -29.51 -24.93 7.09
N GLU A 19 -28.66 -24.81 6.08
CA GLU A 19 -28.66 -25.72 4.94
C GLU A 19 -28.19 -27.12 5.35
N ASP A 20 -27.16 -27.22 6.19
CA ASP A 20 -26.72 -28.49 6.78
C ASP A 20 -27.85 -29.13 7.59
N LEU A 21 -28.57 -28.34 8.41
CA LEU A 21 -29.74 -28.83 9.16
C LEU A 21 -30.80 -29.44 8.24
N ARG A 22 -31.13 -28.79 7.11
CA ARG A 22 -32.10 -29.33 6.16
C ARG A 22 -31.62 -30.61 5.49
N ARG A 23 -30.35 -30.62 5.07
CA ARG A 23 -29.73 -31.76 4.40
C ARG A 23 -29.71 -32.98 5.32
N ASP A 24 -29.39 -32.79 6.59
CA ASP A 24 -29.31 -33.86 7.58
C ASP A 24 -30.70 -34.32 8.07
N ASN A 25 -31.74 -33.52 7.84
CA ASN A 25 -33.11 -33.79 8.27
C ASN A 25 -34.15 -33.70 7.12
N PRO A 26 -34.05 -34.53 6.07
CA PRO A 26 -34.87 -34.41 4.86
C PRO A 26 -36.37 -34.68 5.08
N ARG A 27 -36.73 -35.32 6.19
CA ARG A 27 -38.14 -35.58 6.57
C ARG A 27 -38.76 -34.45 7.39
N LEU A 28 -37.98 -33.48 7.85
CA LEU A 28 -38.48 -32.31 8.56
C LEU A 28 -38.81 -31.20 7.55
N SER A 29 -40.06 -30.75 7.55
CA SER A 29 -40.45 -29.56 6.79
C SER A 29 -39.93 -28.32 7.51
N LEU A 30 -38.69 -27.93 7.17
CA LEU A 30 -38.02 -26.77 7.77
C LEU A 30 -38.26 -25.51 6.92
N PRO A 31 -38.71 -24.39 7.51
CA PRO A 31 -38.87 -23.11 6.82
C PRO A 31 -37.56 -22.61 6.18
N LEU A 32 -37.67 -21.71 5.20
CA LEU A 32 -36.50 -21.10 4.53
C LEU A 32 -35.63 -20.26 5.48
N THR A 33 -36.23 -19.70 6.53
CA THR A 33 -35.55 -18.96 7.59
C THR A 33 -36.11 -19.37 8.93
N LEU A 34 -35.24 -19.55 9.93
CA LEU A 34 -35.64 -19.82 11.31
C LEU A 34 -35.02 -18.77 12.22
N PRO A 35 -35.78 -18.23 13.19
CA PRO A 35 -35.21 -17.38 14.22
C PRO A 35 -34.28 -18.20 15.13
N SER A 36 -33.28 -17.56 15.73
CA SER A 36 -32.22 -18.21 16.52
C SER A 36 -32.75 -19.06 17.69
N PHE A 37 -33.84 -18.66 18.34
CA PHE A 37 -34.44 -19.46 19.40
C PHE A 37 -34.99 -20.81 18.90
N LYS A 38 -35.48 -20.89 17.66
CA LYS A 38 -35.91 -22.16 17.04
C LYS A 38 -34.72 -23.01 16.62
N LEU A 39 -33.62 -22.39 16.18
CA LEU A 39 -32.39 -23.11 15.86
C LEU A 39 -31.83 -23.84 17.10
N ALA A 40 -31.93 -23.22 18.28
CA ALA A 40 -31.52 -23.83 19.53
C ALA A 40 -32.31 -25.11 19.86
N GLU A 41 -33.60 -25.21 19.48
CA GLU A 41 -34.41 -26.45 19.63
C GLU A 41 -33.82 -27.62 18.82
N TYR A 42 -33.10 -27.32 17.72
CA TYR A 42 -32.38 -28.31 16.92
C TYR A 42 -30.91 -28.49 17.35
N GLY A 43 -30.53 -27.92 18.52
CA GLY A 43 -29.17 -27.89 19.05
C GLY A 43 -28.19 -27.07 18.21
N MET A 44 -28.70 -26.14 17.38
CA MET A 44 -27.87 -25.17 16.68
C MET A 44 -27.71 -23.91 17.55
N LEU A 45 -26.53 -23.74 18.12
CA LEU A 45 -26.21 -22.62 19.00
C LEU A 45 -25.33 -21.59 18.27
N PRO A 46 -25.60 -20.29 18.44
CA PRO A 46 -24.78 -19.25 17.80
C PRO A 46 -23.37 -19.29 18.37
N VAL A 47 -22.38 -19.15 17.49
CA VAL A 47 -20.98 -19.02 17.89
C VAL A 47 -20.59 -17.55 17.90
N LEU A 48 -20.12 -17.07 19.04
CA LEU A 48 -19.54 -15.74 19.19
C LEU A 48 -18.05 -15.79 18.84
N ILE A 49 -17.50 -14.72 18.29
CA ILE A 49 -16.05 -14.62 18.05
C ILE A 49 -15.45 -13.84 19.21
N ALA A 50 -14.43 -14.41 19.86
CA ALA A 50 -13.70 -13.73 20.92
C ALA A 50 -13.01 -12.46 20.40
N GLU A 51 -12.71 -11.53 21.31
CA GLU A 51 -11.88 -10.38 20.99
C GLU A 51 -10.53 -10.85 20.42
N ARG A 52 -10.09 -10.19 19.36
CA ARG A 52 -8.81 -10.54 18.72
C ARG A 52 -7.66 -10.17 19.68
N PRO A 53 -6.78 -11.11 20.04
CA PRO A 53 -5.66 -10.82 20.92
C PRO A 53 -4.68 -9.86 20.25
N THR A 54 -3.94 -9.11 21.07
CA THR A 54 -2.75 -8.38 20.59
C THR A 54 -1.61 -9.36 20.38
N GLN A 55 -0.93 -9.28 19.24
CA GLN A 55 0.16 -10.16 18.85
C GLN A 55 1.45 -9.39 18.53
N ALA A 56 2.60 -10.05 18.64
CA ALA A 56 3.88 -9.47 18.24
C ALA A 56 3.96 -9.24 16.71
N MET A 57 4.97 -8.49 16.26
CA MET A 57 5.12 -8.11 14.85
C MET A 57 5.35 -9.32 13.93
N ASP A 58 6.03 -10.36 14.43
CA ASP A 58 6.34 -11.62 13.75
C ASP A 58 5.27 -12.71 13.95
N GLU A 59 4.17 -12.38 14.63
CA GLU A 59 3.05 -13.26 14.90
C GLU A 59 1.79 -12.87 14.14
N THR A 60 0.89 -13.84 14.00
CA THR A 60 -0.45 -13.64 13.48
C THR A 60 -1.45 -14.40 14.36
N ALA A 61 -2.58 -13.74 14.64
CA ALA A 61 -3.73 -14.37 15.26
C ALA A 61 -4.68 -14.87 14.16
N VAL A 62 -4.93 -16.18 14.14
CA VAL A 62 -5.90 -16.85 13.26
C VAL A 62 -7.04 -17.41 14.10
N LEU A 63 -8.26 -17.47 13.55
CA LEU A 63 -9.37 -18.09 14.27
C LEU A 63 -9.07 -19.56 14.52
N SER A 64 -9.44 -20.05 15.71
CA SER A 64 -9.36 -21.48 16.04
C SER A 64 -10.29 -22.29 15.12
N GLU A 65 -10.00 -23.58 14.97
CA GLU A 65 -10.82 -24.47 14.11
C GLU A 65 -12.17 -24.82 14.76
N THR A 66 -12.20 -24.89 16.09
CA THR A 66 -13.41 -25.25 16.86
C THR A 66 -13.70 -24.22 17.96
N PRO A 67 -14.99 -23.90 18.20
CA PRO A 67 -15.37 -23.07 19.34
C PRO A 67 -15.31 -23.85 20.64
N GLU A 68 -15.16 -23.13 21.75
CA GLU A 68 -15.16 -23.65 23.12
C GLU A 68 -16.36 -23.10 23.89
N LEU A 69 -16.81 -23.85 24.90
CA LEU A 69 -17.91 -23.41 25.75
C LEU A 69 -17.36 -22.52 26.89
N VAL A 70 -17.61 -21.22 26.80
CA VAL A 70 -17.18 -20.22 27.78
C VAL A 70 -18.42 -19.53 28.35
N GLU A 71 -18.61 -19.62 29.66
CA GLU A 71 -19.73 -18.98 30.38
C GLU A 71 -21.12 -19.30 29.78
N GLY A 72 -21.30 -20.52 29.26
CA GLY A 72 -22.55 -20.97 28.66
C GLY A 72 -22.77 -20.52 27.20
N GLN A 73 -21.78 -19.89 26.58
CA GLN A 73 -21.78 -19.48 25.18
C GLN A 73 -20.70 -20.21 24.40
N TRP A 74 -20.99 -20.60 23.17
CA TRP A 74 -19.96 -21.13 22.28
C TRP A 74 -19.16 -19.98 21.69
N VAL A 75 -17.87 -19.95 21.99
CA VAL A 75 -16.95 -18.87 21.62
C VAL A 75 -15.84 -19.44 20.75
N LEU A 76 -15.67 -18.88 19.55
CA LEU A 76 -14.54 -19.14 18.69
C LEU A 76 -13.38 -18.23 19.10
N GLY A 77 -12.35 -18.85 19.67
CA GLY A 77 -11.12 -18.18 20.05
C GLY A 77 -10.17 -17.88 18.88
N TRP A 78 -8.98 -17.41 19.25
CA TRP A 78 -7.87 -17.17 18.34
C TRP A 78 -6.66 -17.99 18.75
N THR A 79 -5.97 -18.55 17.76
CA THR A 79 -4.64 -19.12 17.91
C THR A 79 -3.62 -18.10 17.44
N VAL A 80 -2.69 -17.70 18.31
CA VAL A 80 -1.52 -16.90 17.94
C VAL A 80 -0.42 -17.86 17.52
N ARG A 81 0.16 -17.61 16.34
CA ARG A 81 1.31 -18.37 15.84
C ARG A 81 2.32 -17.44 15.16
N ALA A 82 3.55 -17.91 15.02
CA ALA A 82 4.52 -17.26 14.15
C ALA A 82 3.98 -17.17 12.70
N LYS A 83 4.29 -16.06 12.03
CA LYS A 83 4.00 -15.90 10.61
C LYS A 83 4.77 -16.93 9.79
N THR A 84 4.15 -17.46 8.75
CA THR A 84 4.86 -18.31 7.79
C THR A 84 5.82 -17.45 6.93
N PRO A 85 6.85 -18.05 6.31
CA PRO A 85 7.71 -17.34 5.38
C PRO A 85 6.94 -16.63 4.26
N GLU A 86 5.85 -17.22 3.78
CA GLU A 86 4.98 -16.66 2.75
C GLU A 86 4.21 -15.43 3.24
N GLU A 87 3.69 -15.45 4.48
CA GLU A 87 3.02 -14.30 5.09
C GLU A 87 4.01 -13.13 5.27
N VAL A 88 5.21 -13.41 5.77
CA VAL A 88 6.29 -12.41 5.90
C VAL A 88 6.67 -11.84 4.52
N ALA A 89 6.81 -12.69 3.51
CA ALA A 89 7.12 -12.26 2.15
C ALA A 89 5.99 -11.39 1.56
N ALA A 90 4.74 -11.78 1.75
CA ALA A 90 3.58 -11.04 1.26
C ALA A 90 3.47 -9.66 1.92
N GLU A 91 3.68 -9.56 3.23
CA GLU A 91 3.72 -8.27 3.94
C GLU A 91 4.87 -7.38 3.46
N ARG A 92 6.06 -7.97 3.27
CA ARG A 92 7.22 -7.24 2.71
C ARG A 92 6.91 -6.70 1.32
N GLN A 93 6.26 -7.48 0.46
CA GLN A 93 5.86 -7.01 -0.87
C GLN A 93 4.84 -5.88 -0.81
N LYS A 94 3.84 -5.95 0.08
CA LYS A 94 2.89 -4.84 0.32
C LYS A 94 3.61 -3.57 0.74
N MET A 95 4.59 -3.66 1.64
CA MET A 95 5.38 -2.51 2.06
C MET A 95 6.25 -1.94 0.93
N ARG A 96 6.89 -2.81 0.12
CA ARG A 96 7.65 -2.36 -1.07
C ARG A 96 6.75 -1.63 -2.08
N ALA A 97 5.52 -2.11 -2.28
CA ALA A 97 4.54 -1.46 -3.15
C ALA A 97 4.14 -0.07 -2.63
N ARG A 98 3.98 0.10 -1.30
CA ARG A 98 3.72 1.40 -0.68
C ARG A 98 4.86 2.40 -0.91
N VAL A 99 6.11 1.97 -0.76
CA VAL A 99 7.28 2.82 -1.04
C VAL A 99 7.37 3.17 -2.54
N ASN A 100 6.99 2.26 -3.44
CA ASN A 100 6.91 2.56 -4.88
C ASN A 100 5.84 3.61 -5.20
N ALA A 101 4.66 3.51 -4.56
CA ALA A 101 3.58 4.47 -4.74
C ALA A 101 3.99 5.86 -4.22
N GLU A 102 4.69 5.93 -3.09
CA GLU A 102 5.20 7.18 -2.55
C GLU A 102 6.26 7.82 -3.44
N ARG A 103 7.20 7.02 -3.97
CA ARG A 103 8.15 7.49 -4.97
C ARG A 103 7.42 8.09 -6.18
N ALA A 104 6.41 7.39 -6.71
CA ALA A 104 5.64 7.86 -7.86
C ALA A 104 4.90 9.18 -7.55
N ARG A 105 4.30 9.30 -6.36
CA ARG A 105 3.66 10.54 -5.88
C ARG A 105 4.65 11.71 -5.91
N ARG A 106 5.87 11.51 -5.38
CA ARG A 106 6.91 12.54 -5.34
C ARG A 106 7.39 12.94 -6.73
N LEU A 107 7.65 11.97 -7.61
CA LEU A 107 8.04 12.28 -8.99
C LEU A 107 6.99 13.14 -9.71
N VAL A 108 5.70 12.86 -9.51
CA VAL A 108 4.62 13.69 -10.09
C VAL A 108 4.56 15.08 -9.43
N ALA A 109 4.74 15.18 -8.12
CA ALA A 109 4.76 16.46 -7.42
C ALA A 109 5.93 17.36 -7.85
N GLY A 110 7.07 16.76 -8.20
CA GLY A 110 8.22 17.49 -8.72
C GLY A 110 9.08 18.15 -7.65
N THR A 111 9.94 19.07 -8.07
CA THR A 111 10.85 19.86 -7.23
C THR A 111 11.05 21.26 -7.80
N LYS A 112 11.68 22.15 -7.03
CA LYS A 112 12.16 23.45 -7.52
C LYS A 112 13.67 23.43 -7.59
N VAL A 113 14.22 23.65 -8.78
CA VAL A 113 15.66 23.77 -8.99
C VAL A 113 16.05 25.23 -9.13
N THR A 114 17.16 25.63 -8.55
CA THR A 114 17.66 27.01 -8.72
C THR A 114 18.63 27.06 -9.89
N VAL A 115 18.25 27.77 -10.95
CA VAL A 115 19.06 27.97 -12.16
C VAL A 115 19.87 29.26 -12.03
N THR A 116 21.16 29.20 -12.30
CA THR A 116 22.08 30.34 -12.15
C THR A 116 21.66 31.50 -13.03
N GLY A 117 21.43 32.66 -12.42
CA GLY A 117 21.02 33.87 -13.12
C GLY A 117 19.56 33.89 -13.62
N ASN A 118 18.74 32.88 -13.27
CA ASN A 118 17.30 32.88 -13.55
C ASN A 118 16.46 32.75 -12.26
N GLY A 119 16.92 31.97 -11.28
CA GLY A 119 16.21 31.74 -10.02
C GLY A 119 15.55 30.36 -9.96
N PRO A 120 14.57 30.16 -9.06
CA PRO A 120 13.89 28.88 -8.91
C PRO A 120 12.98 28.59 -10.11
N VAL A 121 13.01 27.34 -10.58
CA VAL A 121 12.16 26.82 -11.66
C VAL A 121 11.49 25.54 -11.18
N ALA A 122 10.15 25.48 -11.24
CA ALA A 122 9.40 24.30 -10.82
C ALA A 122 9.40 23.22 -11.92
N LEU A 123 9.97 22.06 -11.61
CA LEU A 123 10.04 20.91 -12.51
C LEU A 123 9.13 19.80 -12.03
N SER A 124 8.48 19.12 -12.96
CA SER A 124 7.72 17.90 -12.68
C SER A 124 8.42 16.69 -13.30
N GLY A 125 8.35 15.55 -12.60
CA GLY A 125 8.89 14.27 -13.05
C GLY A 125 7.92 13.44 -13.88
N ARG A 126 6.81 14.03 -14.39
CA ARG A 126 5.93 13.35 -15.34
C ARG A 126 6.69 12.99 -16.62
N ASP A 127 6.37 11.85 -17.21
CA ASP A 127 7.03 11.35 -18.42
C ASP A 127 7.00 12.36 -19.58
N GLU A 128 5.91 13.11 -19.74
CA GLU A 128 5.80 14.14 -20.77
C GLU A 128 6.75 15.32 -20.52
N ASP A 129 6.78 15.83 -19.29
CA ASP A 129 7.60 16.99 -18.92
C ASP A 129 9.09 16.65 -19.01
N THR A 130 9.48 15.47 -18.53
CA THR A 130 10.87 15.00 -18.58
C THR A 130 11.34 14.79 -20.02
N ARG A 131 10.51 14.21 -20.90
CA ARG A 131 10.82 14.10 -22.34
C ARG A 131 10.93 15.46 -23.02
N ASN A 132 10.02 16.38 -22.73
CA ASN A 132 10.07 17.74 -23.26
C ASN A 132 11.38 18.44 -22.84
N LEU A 133 11.70 18.38 -21.54
CA LEU A 133 12.92 18.98 -21.00
C LEU A 133 14.19 18.34 -21.59
N GLN A 134 14.19 17.03 -21.82
CA GLN A 134 15.28 16.33 -22.51
C GLN A 134 15.45 16.82 -23.96
N GLY A 135 14.35 17.06 -24.69
CA GLY A 135 14.41 17.64 -26.04
C GLY A 135 14.99 19.06 -26.05
N LEU A 136 14.62 19.89 -25.08
CA LEU A 136 15.18 21.23 -24.90
C LEU A 136 16.68 21.17 -24.55
N ALA A 137 17.09 20.23 -23.68
CA ALA A 137 18.49 20.02 -23.32
C ALA A 137 19.32 19.60 -24.54
N PHE A 138 18.81 18.68 -25.37
CA PHE A 138 19.49 18.28 -26.62
C PHE A 138 19.65 19.47 -27.57
N ALA A 139 18.59 20.26 -27.78
CA ALA A 139 18.67 21.46 -28.62
C ALA A 139 19.63 22.50 -28.05
N ALA A 140 19.67 22.68 -26.74
CA ALA A 140 20.60 23.57 -26.06
C ALA A 140 22.06 23.11 -26.25
N GLN A 141 22.33 21.80 -26.16
CA GLN A 141 23.65 21.25 -26.40
C GLN A 141 24.13 21.50 -27.85
N LEU A 142 23.26 21.33 -28.85
CA LEU A 142 23.60 21.63 -30.25
C LEU A 142 23.94 23.11 -30.43
N ARG A 143 23.16 24.03 -29.84
CA ARG A 143 23.44 25.46 -29.91
C ARG A 143 24.80 25.83 -29.31
N LEU A 144 25.15 25.25 -28.16
CA LEU A 144 26.46 25.47 -27.55
C LEU A 144 27.59 24.94 -28.44
N ALA A 145 27.41 23.78 -29.08
CA ALA A 145 28.39 23.23 -30.01
C ALA A 145 28.58 24.14 -31.25
N ASP A 146 27.51 24.79 -31.71
CA ASP A 146 27.54 25.78 -32.81
C ASP A 146 28.03 27.17 -32.36
N GLY A 147 28.43 27.34 -31.09
CA GLY A 147 28.87 28.62 -30.52
C GLY A 147 27.75 29.62 -30.23
N ASN A 148 26.49 29.24 -30.40
CA ASN A 148 25.34 30.07 -30.06
C ASN A 148 25.01 29.95 -28.57
N THR A 149 25.56 30.87 -27.78
CA THR A 149 25.38 30.91 -26.32
C THR A 149 24.26 31.84 -25.86
N THR A 150 23.71 32.67 -26.75
CA THR A 150 22.77 33.76 -26.41
C THR A 150 21.33 33.47 -26.81
N HIS A 151 21.07 32.38 -27.52
CA HIS A 151 19.71 31.99 -27.89
C HIS A 151 18.80 31.87 -26.67
N GLN A 152 17.66 32.55 -26.71
CA GLN A 152 16.67 32.53 -25.64
C GLN A 152 15.61 31.45 -25.91
N THR A 153 15.50 30.50 -24.99
CA THR A 153 14.43 29.49 -24.95
C THR A 153 13.44 29.86 -23.86
N THR A 154 12.16 29.98 -24.21
CA THR A 154 11.09 30.10 -23.22
C THR A 154 10.68 28.72 -22.73
N PHE A 155 10.72 28.51 -21.42
CA PHE A 155 10.23 27.31 -20.75
C PHE A 155 9.11 27.71 -19.77
N ARG A 156 7.93 27.10 -19.90
CA ARG A 156 6.85 27.26 -18.92
C ARG A 156 6.96 26.14 -17.89
N ASP A 157 7.13 26.52 -16.64
CA ASP A 157 7.37 25.59 -15.55
C ASP A 157 6.07 24.94 -15.03
N ALA A 158 6.20 24.04 -14.05
CA ALA A 158 5.05 23.31 -13.49
C ALA A 158 4.04 24.21 -12.74
N GLU A 159 4.44 25.43 -12.36
CA GLU A 159 3.58 26.44 -11.73
C GLU A 159 2.98 27.42 -12.74
N ASN A 160 3.15 27.15 -14.05
CA ASN A 160 2.76 28.01 -15.16
C ASN A 160 3.50 29.37 -15.20
N VAL A 161 4.73 29.41 -14.71
CA VAL A 161 5.62 30.57 -14.81
C VAL A 161 6.53 30.43 -16.03
N ASP A 162 6.65 31.48 -16.82
CA ASP A 162 7.54 31.51 -18.00
C ASP A 162 8.96 31.92 -17.60
N HIS A 163 9.94 31.13 -18.02
CA HIS A 163 11.37 31.37 -17.82
C HIS A 163 12.05 31.55 -19.18
N VAL A 164 12.82 32.63 -19.31
CA VAL A 164 13.68 32.84 -20.49
C VAL A 164 15.09 32.40 -20.14
N LEU A 165 15.56 31.36 -20.82
CA LEU A 165 16.79 30.65 -20.49
C LEU A 165 17.76 30.66 -21.68
N THR A 166 19.04 30.88 -21.39
CA THR A 166 20.14 30.62 -22.34
C THR A 166 20.35 29.11 -22.50
N PRO A 167 21.10 28.63 -23.52
CA PRO A 167 21.36 27.21 -23.69
C PRO A 167 22.08 26.59 -22.49
N ALA A 168 23.01 27.31 -21.86
CA ALA A 168 23.69 26.85 -20.65
C ALA A 168 22.71 26.67 -19.47
N GLN A 169 21.77 27.60 -19.31
CA GLN A 169 20.76 27.54 -18.26
C GLN A 169 19.74 26.40 -18.47
N VAL A 170 19.39 26.09 -19.72
CA VAL A 170 18.54 24.92 -20.04
C VAL A 170 19.24 23.62 -19.64
N LEU A 171 20.54 23.49 -19.92
CA LEU A 171 21.32 22.30 -19.52
C LEU A 171 21.47 22.18 -18.00
N GLU A 172 21.73 23.30 -17.31
CA GLU A 172 21.77 23.34 -15.85
C GLU A 172 20.44 22.88 -15.24
N MET A 173 19.32 23.44 -15.72
CA MET A 173 17.97 23.08 -15.28
C MET A 173 17.68 21.58 -15.48
N TRP A 174 17.97 21.04 -16.66
CA TRP A 174 17.78 19.61 -16.95
C TRP A 174 18.68 18.73 -16.07
N SER A 175 19.93 19.11 -15.86
CA SER A 175 20.87 18.35 -15.03
C SER A 175 20.42 18.31 -13.57
N LEU A 176 20.01 19.45 -13.01
CA LEU A 176 19.50 19.53 -11.63
C LEU A 176 18.22 18.70 -11.45
N GLY A 177 17.28 18.79 -12.40
CA GLY A 177 16.05 17.99 -12.38
C GLY A 177 16.33 16.48 -12.46
N SER A 178 17.26 16.08 -13.33
CA SER A 178 17.67 14.67 -13.47
C SER A 178 18.34 14.15 -12.20
N ALA A 179 19.23 14.94 -11.60
CA ALA A 179 19.89 14.60 -10.34
C ALA A 179 18.88 14.44 -9.19
N TRP A 180 17.82 15.26 -9.14
CA TRP A 180 16.75 15.08 -8.16
C TRP A 180 15.95 13.78 -8.38
N ILE A 181 15.61 13.45 -9.63
CA ILE A 181 14.93 12.17 -9.95
C ILE A 181 15.78 10.99 -9.46
N GLU A 182 17.10 11.01 -9.73
CA GLU A 182 18.03 9.99 -9.26
C GLU A 182 18.01 9.85 -7.74
N GLN A 183 18.03 10.97 -7.01
CA GLN A 183 17.94 10.98 -5.54
C GLN A 183 16.62 10.39 -5.03
N VAL A 184 15.49 10.67 -5.69
CA VAL A 184 14.18 10.10 -5.34
C VAL A 184 14.18 8.57 -5.52
N TYR A 185 14.82 8.05 -6.57
CA TYR A 185 14.99 6.60 -6.73
C TYR A 185 15.93 5.99 -5.68
N ALA A 186 17.06 6.64 -5.41
CA ALA A 186 18.02 6.20 -4.40
C ALA A 186 17.38 6.12 -3.00
N ALA A 187 16.62 7.15 -2.60
CA ALA A 187 15.86 7.15 -1.35
C ALA A 187 14.87 5.97 -1.26
N SER A 188 14.15 5.70 -2.35
CA SER A 188 13.22 4.57 -2.44
C SER A 188 13.91 3.21 -2.28
N TRP A 189 15.14 3.06 -2.76
CA TRP A 189 15.94 1.85 -2.57
C TRP A 189 16.46 1.74 -1.14
N ALA A 190 17.03 2.81 -0.59
CA ALA A 190 17.51 2.86 0.80
C ALA A 190 16.42 2.48 1.81
N LEU A 191 15.18 2.96 1.63
CA LEU A 191 14.03 2.57 2.46
C LEU A 191 13.74 1.05 2.38
N LYS A 192 13.86 0.45 1.19
CA LYS A 192 13.59 -0.99 0.98
C LYS A 192 14.72 -1.88 1.50
N ASP A 193 15.92 -1.32 1.61
CA ASP A 193 17.12 -2.02 2.08
C ASP A 193 17.38 -1.77 3.58
N THR A 194 16.51 -1.04 4.26
CA THR A 194 16.61 -0.76 5.70
C THR A 194 16.60 -2.06 6.52
N GLN A 195 17.62 -2.21 7.38
CA GLN A 195 17.72 -3.33 8.29
C GLN A 195 16.57 -3.30 9.30
N GLY A 196 15.91 -4.44 9.51
CA GLY A 196 14.69 -4.51 10.33
C GLY A 196 13.39 -4.23 9.54
N GLY A 197 13.49 -3.85 8.27
CA GLY A 197 12.34 -3.63 7.38
C GLY A 197 12.09 -2.16 7.07
N ILE A 198 11.10 -1.92 6.21
CA ILE A 198 10.70 -0.57 5.80
C ILE A 198 10.09 0.14 7.02
N PRO A 199 10.56 1.36 7.39
CA PRO A 199 9.98 2.15 8.47
C PRO A 199 8.48 2.41 8.30
N ALA A 200 7.73 2.47 9.41
CA ALA A 200 6.29 2.73 9.37
C ALA A 200 5.98 4.14 8.82
N ASP A 201 6.87 5.09 9.05
CA ASP A 201 6.83 6.48 8.61
C ASP A 201 7.65 6.71 7.33
N TYR A 202 7.78 5.71 6.45
CA TYR A 202 8.55 5.79 5.19
C TYR A 202 8.21 6.99 4.29
N ALA A 203 7.05 7.63 4.49
CA ALA A 203 6.61 8.82 3.76
C ALA A 203 7.14 10.14 4.35
N ASN A 204 7.80 10.12 5.51
CA ASN A 204 8.39 11.29 6.15
C ASN A 204 9.42 11.95 5.23
N ASP A 205 9.34 13.27 5.06
CA ASP A 205 10.20 14.03 4.15
C ASP A 205 11.69 13.94 4.48
N GLY A 206 12.07 13.58 5.71
CA GLY A 206 13.47 13.33 6.08
C GLY A 206 14.12 12.15 5.37
N TYR A 207 13.33 11.25 4.76
CA TYR A 207 13.84 10.13 3.97
C TYR A 207 14.04 10.46 2.48
N TRP A 208 13.56 11.61 2.01
CA TRP A 208 13.47 11.92 0.59
C TRP A 208 14.17 13.25 0.28
N PRO A 209 14.63 13.45 -0.96
CA PRO A 209 15.17 14.76 -1.35
C PRO A 209 14.08 15.83 -1.29
N GLN A 210 14.48 17.01 -0.82
CA GLN A 210 13.67 18.23 -0.75
C GLN A 210 13.82 19.03 -2.05
#